data_AF-A0A344J7D2-F1
#
_entry.id   AF-A0A344J7D2-F1
#
_cell.length_a   1.000
_cell.length_b   1.000
_cell.length_c   1.000
_cell.angle_alpha   90.00
_cell.angle_beta   90.00
_cell.angle_gamma   90.00
#
_symmetry.space_group_name_H-M   'P 1'
#
loop_
_entity.id
_entity.type
_entity.pdbx_description
1 polymer ?
#
loop_
_entity_poly.entity_id
_entity_poly.type
_entity_poly.pdbx_seq_one_letter_code
_entity_poly.pdbx_strand_id
1 'polypeptide(L)'
;MLGGGGGAGDNNTNSSPGASAGAAGGGIVMVRAGTLAGSGVVSARGARAPDNPSNDGTGGGGAGGSVVMVATTWSGSPSVDVSGGRGGDAWVNGDSAHGNGGGGGGGVVIRSGPAVSVVAGGANGFTNTVQGQPGGAAHGAAAGNAGINQLIPASGDTVGTHVGRTCKSDLWITKSNTPGINGEVDQTSDTVTKGATTTYTITVHNDGPMTAVDAMLTDTATGLQNCAYVAGSLQTTGTVMPPATSALTYANLSGTGVKIPSMASGSTLSFRIQCDVP
;
A
#
# COMPACT_ATOMS: atom_id res chain seq x y z
N MET A 1 -1.43 7.37 -14.98
CA MET A 1 -1.40 8.14 -16.25
C MET A 1 -1.19 9.60 -15.89
N LEU A 2 -0.29 10.29 -16.59
CA LEU A 2 -0.09 11.74 -16.46
C LEU A 2 -0.78 12.39 -17.65
N GLY A 3 -1.87 13.11 -17.43
CA GLY A 3 -2.57 13.84 -18.49
C GLY A 3 -2.20 15.32 -18.45
N GLY A 4 -1.63 15.84 -19.52
CA GLY A 4 -1.50 17.29 -19.73
C GLY A 4 -2.86 17.91 -20.08
N GLY A 5 -3.09 19.15 -19.66
CA GLY A 5 -4.30 19.90 -20.02
C GLY A 5 -4.32 20.25 -21.51
N GLY A 6 -5.40 19.91 -22.20
CA GLY A 6 -5.58 20.20 -23.62
C GLY A 6 -6.31 21.52 -23.85
N GLY A 7 -5.64 22.46 -24.53
CA GLY A 7 -6.25 23.66 -25.10
C GLY A 7 -5.22 24.42 -25.93
N ALA A 8 -5.59 24.84 -27.14
CA ALA A 8 -4.76 25.69 -27.98
C ALA A 8 -4.94 27.14 -27.49
N GLY A 9 -3.92 27.66 -26.82
CA GLY A 9 -3.85 29.09 -26.54
C GLY A 9 -3.20 29.80 -27.71
N ASP A 10 -3.90 30.76 -28.29
CA ASP A 10 -3.34 31.68 -29.26
C ASP A 10 -2.93 32.97 -28.54
N ASN A 11 -1.67 33.37 -28.69
CA ASN A 11 -1.13 34.60 -28.13
C ASN A 11 -0.46 35.41 -29.24
N ASN A 12 -0.90 36.65 -29.43
CA ASN A 12 -0.36 37.53 -30.48
C ASN A 12 0.39 38.75 -29.91
N THR A 13 0.98 38.63 -28.72
CA THR A 13 1.80 39.62 -27.98
C THR A 13 1.06 40.73 -27.22
N ASN A 14 -0.28 40.78 -27.26
CA ASN A 14 -1.06 41.73 -26.46
C ASN A 14 -1.55 41.17 -25.11
N SER A 15 -1.25 39.90 -24.83
CA SER A 15 -1.51 39.24 -23.56
C SER A 15 -0.24 38.56 -23.03
N SER A 16 -0.16 38.33 -21.72
CA SER A 16 0.99 37.62 -21.14
C SER A 16 1.03 36.17 -21.64
N PRO A 17 2.19 35.61 -22.04
CA PRO A 17 2.26 34.24 -22.57
C PRO A 17 1.66 33.17 -21.65
N GLY A 18 1.69 33.39 -20.33
CA GLY A 18 1.10 32.48 -19.34
C GLY A 18 -0.43 32.44 -19.38
N ALA A 19 -1.10 33.48 -19.88
CA ALA A 19 -2.57 33.53 -20.00
C ALA A 19 -3.12 32.55 -21.05
N SER A 20 -2.28 32.20 -22.04
CA SER A 20 -2.61 31.24 -23.10
C SER A 20 -2.06 29.84 -22.80
N ALA A 21 -1.36 29.65 -21.68
CA ALA A 21 -0.74 28.37 -21.34
C ALA A 21 -1.77 27.35 -20.81
N GLY A 22 -1.61 26.09 -21.20
CA GLY A 22 -2.32 24.97 -20.57
C GLY A 22 -1.85 24.76 -19.13
N ALA A 23 -2.74 24.25 -18.27
CA ALA A 23 -2.41 24.05 -16.87
C ALA A 23 -1.71 22.70 -16.61
N ALA A 24 -0.97 22.64 -15.49
CA ALA A 24 -0.27 21.45 -15.07
C ALA A 24 -1.24 20.29 -14.72
N GLY A 25 -0.90 19.08 -15.17
CA GLY A 25 -1.61 17.86 -14.79
C GLY A 25 -1.31 17.42 -13.35
N GLY A 26 -2.15 16.54 -12.82
CA GLY A 26 -1.98 15.93 -11.52
C GLY A 26 -0.85 14.91 -11.47
N GLY A 27 -0.29 14.71 -10.27
CA GLY A 27 0.80 13.76 -10.01
C GLY A 27 0.35 12.30 -9.85
N ILE A 28 1.28 11.46 -9.38
CA ILE A 28 1.00 10.07 -9.01
C ILE A 28 1.24 9.89 -7.51
N VAL A 29 0.29 9.27 -6.82
CA VAL A 29 0.43 8.83 -5.43
C VAL A 29 0.27 7.32 -5.38
N MET A 30 1.23 6.63 -4.76
CA MET A 30 1.18 5.18 -4.56
C MET A 30 1.44 4.86 -3.09
N VAL A 31 0.43 4.31 -2.43
CA VAL A 31 0.49 3.87 -1.04
C VAL A 31 0.22 2.37 -1.00
N ARG A 32 1.20 1.61 -0.51
CA ARG A 32 1.04 0.19 -0.18
C ARG A 32 1.48 -0.03 1.26
N ALA A 33 0.55 -0.39 2.15
CA ALA A 33 0.82 -0.46 3.58
C ALA A 33 0.21 -1.71 4.23
N GLY A 34 0.81 -2.22 5.31
CA GLY A 34 0.18 -3.29 6.09
C GLY A 34 -1.14 -2.81 6.73
N THR A 35 -1.12 -1.61 7.30
CA THR A 35 -2.31 -0.94 7.86
C THR A 35 -2.44 0.47 7.30
N LEU A 36 -3.66 0.87 6.94
CA LEU A 36 -4.02 2.24 6.59
C LEU A 36 -5.18 2.72 7.46
N ALA A 37 -4.94 3.78 8.22
CA ALA A 37 -5.87 4.38 9.16
C ALA A 37 -5.97 5.90 8.95
N GLY A 38 -6.99 6.53 9.53
CA GLY A 38 -7.21 7.98 9.48
C GLY A 38 -8.04 8.49 8.29
N SER A 39 -8.26 9.80 8.26
CA SER A 39 -9.18 10.48 7.33
C SER A 39 -8.49 11.63 6.57
N GLY A 40 -7.18 11.50 6.32
CA GLY A 40 -6.39 12.53 5.66
C GLY A 40 -6.78 12.77 4.19
N VAL A 41 -6.18 13.81 3.60
CA VAL A 41 -6.38 14.18 2.20
C VAL A 41 -5.24 13.65 1.34
N VAL A 42 -5.59 12.96 0.25
CA VAL A 42 -4.66 12.59 -0.83
C VAL A 42 -5.09 13.32 -2.09
N SER A 43 -4.29 14.27 -2.56
CA SER A 43 -4.61 15.08 -3.75
C SER A 43 -3.61 14.83 -4.87
N ALA A 44 -4.14 14.49 -6.04
CA ALA A 44 -3.44 14.51 -7.31
C ALA A 44 -4.29 15.25 -8.37
N ARG A 45 -4.92 16.36 -7.98
CA ARG A 45 -5.73 17.19 -8.89
C ARG A 45 -4.92 17.82 -10.00
N GLY A 46 -5.55 17.96 -11.17
CA GLY A 46 -5.09 18.85 -12.23
C GLY A 46 -5.32 20.32 -11.88
N ALA A 47 -4.40 21.19 -12.31
CA ALA A 47 -4.49 22.62 -12.06
C ALA A 47 -5.52 23.30 -12.98
N ARG A 48 -6.13 24.38 -12.49
CA ARG A 48 -6.94 25.28 -13.32
C ARG A 48 -6.03 26.10 -14.26
N ALA A 49 -6.47 26.32 -15.49
CA ALA A 49 -5.79 27.21 -16.43
C ALA A 49 -6.06 28.70 -16.12
N PRO A 50 -5.08 29.58 -16.36
CA PRO A 50 -5.27 31.03 -16.21
C PRO A 50 -6.33 31.57 -17.17
N ASP A 51 -7.02 32.62 -16.74
CA ASP A 51 -7.91 33.39 -17.63
C ASP A 51 -7.10 34.41 -18.43
N ASN A 52 -7.57 34.75 -19.63
CA ASN A 52 -6.98 35.79 -20.46
C ASN A 52 -7.91 37.02 -20.52
N PRO A 53 -7.50 38.17 -19.96
CA PRO A 53 -8.30 39.40 -19.99
C PRO A 53 -8.17 40.19 -21.30
N SER A 54 -7.33 39.75 -22.23
CA SER A 54 -7.09 40.39 -23.54
C SER A 54 -7.63 39.54 -24.69
N ASN A 55 -7.56 40.06 -25.92
CA ASN A 55 -8.09 39.48 -27.16
C ASN A 55 -7.24 38.34 -27.72
N ASP A 56 -7.03 37.33 -26.88
CA ASP A 56 -6.23 36.14 -27.15
C ASP A 56 -6.93 34.90 -26.55
N GLY A 57 -6.55 33.72 -27.02
CA GLY A 57 -7.08 32.46 -26.50
C GLY A 57 -6.48 32.08 -25.15
N THR A 58 -7.11 31.12 -24.47
CA THR A 58 -6.64 30.52 -23.21
C THR A 58 -6.32 29.04 -23.35
N GLY A 59 -5.44 28.55 -22.48
CA GLY A 59 -5.14 27.13 -22.38
C GLY A 59 -6.21 26.32 -21.64
N GLY A 60 -6.16 25.00 -21.81
CA GLY A 60 -7.04 24.06 -21.13
C GLY A 60 -6.58 23.70 -19.71
N GLY A 61 -7.53 23.28 -18.88
CA GLY A 61 -7.25 22.81 -17.53
C GLY A 61 -6.50 21.48 -17.51
N GLY A 62 -5.66 21.28 -16.50
CA GLY A 62 -4.80 20.10 -16.36
C GLY A 62 -5.61 18.85 -16.06
N ALA A 63 -5.24 17.69 -16.59
CA ALA A 63 -5.93 16.45 -16.24
C ALA A 63 -5.59 16.02 -14.80
N GLY A 64 -6.52 15.32 -14.17
CA GLY A 64 -6.33 14.66 -12.88
C GLY A 64 -5.27 13.57 -12.94
N GLY A 65 -4.61 13.35 -11.81
CA GLY A 65 -3.51 12.41 -11.64
C GLY A 65 -3.97 10.98 -11.35
N SER A 66 -3.10 10.18 -10.74
CA SER A 66 -3.41 8.79 -10.38
C SER A 66 -3.09 8.50 -8.92
N VAL A 67 -4.01 7.86 -8.22
CA VAL A 67 -3.84 7.44 -6.82
C VAL A 67 -4.09 5.94 -6.74
N VAL A 68 -3.08 5.21 -6.26
CA VAL A 68 -3.19 3.79 -5.92
C VAL A 68 -2.98 3.64 -4.41
N MET A 69 -3.98 3.14 -3.69
CA MET A 69 -3.92 2.95 -2.24
C MET A 69 -4.35 1.54 -1.89
N VAL A 70 -3.43 0.71 -1.42
CA VAL A 70 -3.72 -0.70 -1.10
C VAL A 70 -3.18 -1.03 0.29
N ALA A 71 -4.04 -1.57 1.14
CA ALA A 71 -3.67 -2.01 2.48
C ALA A 71 -4.28 -3.38 2.85
N THR A 72 -3.56 -4.13 3.69
CA THR A 72 -4.05 -5.41 4.25
C THR A 72 -5.16 -5.16 5.25
N THR A 73 -4.93 -4.23 6.19
CA THR A 73 -5.93 -3.75 7.14
C THR A 73 -6.27 -2.30 6.83
N TRP A 74 -7.55 -2.01 6.59
CA TRP A 74 -8.02 -0.66 6.28
C TRP A 74 -9.13 -0.25 7.24
N SER A 75 -8.84 0.74 8.09
CA SER A 75 -9.79 1.27 9.08
C SER A 75 -10.07 2.77 8.92
N GLY A 76 -9.37 3.44 7.99
CA GLY A 76 -9.57 4.85 7.68
C GLY A 76 -10.62 5.14 6.59
N SER A 77 -10.94 6.41 6.39
CA SER A 77 -11.75 6.88 5.26
C SER A 77 -11.17 8.20 4.71
N PRO A 78 -9.99 8.13 4.04
CA PRO A 78 -9.35 9.32 3.48
C PRO A 78 -10.19 9.93 2.35
N SER A 79 -10.03 11.24 2.14
CA SER A 79 -10.54 11.90 0.94
C SER A 79 -9.47 11.86 -0.14
N VAL A 80 -9.82 11.36 -1.32
CA VAL A 80 -8.93 11.25 -2.47
C VAL A 80 -9.45 12.15 -3.59
N ASP A 81 -8.66 13.14 -3.99
CA ASP A 81 -9.05 14.11 -5.01
C ASP A 81 -8.12 14.03 -6.22
N VAL A 82 -8.65 13.49 -7.32
CA VAL A 82 -7.97 13.40 -8.61
C VAL A 82 -8.76 14.12 -9.68
N SER A 83 -9.51 15.18 -9.32
CA SER A 83 -10.28 15.93 -10.30
C SER A 83 -9.41 16.57 -11.38
N GLY A 84 -9.97 16.72 -12.58
CA GLY A 84 -9.40 17.58 -13.60
C GLY A 84 -9.56 19.06 -13.25
N GLY A 85 -8.68 19.90 -13.80
CA GLY A 85 -8.71 21.35 -13.63
C GLY A 85 -9.62 22.04 -14.64
N ARG A 86 -10.13 23.22 -14.27
CA ARG A 86 -10.97 24.05 -15.15
C ARG A 86 -10.14 24.71 -16.26
N GLY A 87 -10.69 24.85 -17.47
CA GLY A 87 -10.13 25.68 -18.53
C GLY A 87 -10.17 27.18 -18.24
N GLY A 88 -9.36 27.96 -18.96
CA GLY A 88 -9.30 29.41 -18.80
C GLY A 88 -10.46 30.13 -19.50
N ASP A 89 -10.87 31.28 -18.95
CA ASP A 89 -11.84 32.17 -19.59
C ASP A 89 -11.15 33.16 -20.53
N ALA A 90 -11.63 33.31 -21.76
CA ALA A 90 -11.03 34.14 -22.80
C ALA A 90 -11.84 35.43 -23.03
N TRP A 91 -11.25 36.58 -22.74
CA TRP A 91 -11.75 37.93 -23.02
C TRP A 91 -13.24 38.16 -22.71
N VAL A 92 -13.69 37.81 -21.50
CA VAL A 92 -15.12 37.83 -21.10
C VAL A 92 -15.77 39.22 -21.21
N ASN A 93 -14.99 40.28 -21.04
CA ASN A 93 -15.46 41.67 -21.14
C ASN A 93 -15.04 42.36 -22.46
N GLY A 94 -14.64 41.58 -23.46
CA GLY A 94 -14.17 42.06 -24.76
C GLY A 94 -15.25 42.19 -25.83
N ASP A 95 -14.82 42.65 -27.01
CA ASP A 95 -15.71 42.91 -28.14
C ASP A 95 -15.81 41.74 -29.14
N SER A 96 -14.86 40.81 -29.09
CA SER A 96 -14.84 39.61 -29.95
C SER A 96 -14.62 38.35 -29.12
N ALA A 97 -15.23 37.24 -29.52
CA ALA A 97 -15.05 35.97 -28.83
C ALA A 97 -13.70 35.34 -29.22
N HIS A 98 -13.02 34.73 -28.24
CA HIS A 98 -11.76 34.02 -28.45
C HIS A 98 -11.83 32.61 -27.85
N GLY A 99 -10.94 31.73 -28.33
CA GLY A 99 -10.82 30.34 -27.88
C GLY A 99 -10.61 30.24 -26.38
N ASN A 100 -11.66 29.88 -25.64
CA ASN A 100 -11.54 29.56 -24.22
C ASN A 100 -11.05 28.11 -24.00
N GLY A 101 -10.55 27.82 -22.80
CA GLY A 101 -9.93 26.54 -22.49
C GLY A 101 -10.94 25.42 -22.27
N GLY A 102 -10.61 24.21 -22.75
CA GLY A 102 -11.30 22.97 -22.35
C GLY A 102 -11.00 22.59 -20.90
N GLY A 103 -11.87 21.78 -20.30
CA GLY A 103 -11.65 21.20 -18.98
C GLY A 103 -10.72 19.98 -19.03
N GLY A 104 -9.88 19.81 -18.01
CA GLY A 104 -9.03 18.62 -17.89
C GLY A 104 -9.84 17.38 -17.51
N GLY A 105 -9.48 16.20 -18.03
CA GLY A 105 -10.13 14.94 -17.63
C GLY A 105 -9.87 14.58 -16.17
N GLY A 106 -10.79 13.86 -15.54
CA GLY A 106 -10.60 13.30 -14.19
C GLY A 106 -9.57 12.18 -14.17
N GLY A 107 -8.96 11.98 -13.00
CA GLY A 107 -7.89 11.02 -12.78
C GLY A 107 -8.35 9.62 -12.38
N VAL A 108 -7.41 8.78 -11.95
CA VAL A 108 -7.67 7.38 -11.59
C VAL A 108 -7.47 7.17 -10.09
N VAL A 109 -8.41 6.51 -9.44
CA VAL A 109 -8.29 6.00 -8.07
C VAL A 109 -8.43 4.48 -8.10
N ILE A 110 -7.42 3.77 -7.65
CA ILE A 110 -7.47 2.32 -7.37
C ILE A 110 -7.27 2.15 -5.87
N ARG A 111 -8.21 1.49 -5.20
CA ARG A 111 -8.17 1.34 -3.74
C ARG A 111 -8.59 -0.04 -3.25
N SER A 112 -8.13 -0.45 -2.06
CA SER A 112 -8.56 -1.70 -1.41
C SER A 112 -9.46 -1.54 -0.19
N GLY A 113 -9.85 -0.30 0.13
CA GLY A 113 -10.76 0.00 1.24
C GLY A 113 -11.52 1.30 1.06
N PRO A 114 -12.32 1.72 2.05
CA PRO A 114 -13.16 2.90 2.00
C PRO A 114 -12.36 4.20 1.82
N ALA A 115 -12.84 5.06 0.91
CA ALA A 115 -12.33 6.40 0.67
C ALA A 115 -13.45 7.25 0.03
N VAL A 116 -13.45 8.56 0.31
CA VAL A 116 -14.28 9.53 -0.41
C VAL A 116 -13.50 9.99 -1.62
N SER A 117 -13.84 9.53 -2.82
CA SER A 117 -13.06 9.81 -4.03
C SER A 117 -13.75 10.81 -4.97
N VAL A 118 -13.04 11.86 -5.36
CA VAL A 118 -13.45 12.83 -6.38
C VAL A 118 -12.66 12.56 -7.65
N VAL A 119 -13.36 12.12 -8.69
CA VAL A 119 -12.80 11.78 -10.02
C VAL A 119 -13.42 12.61 -11.14
N ALA A 120 -14.07 13.74 -10.83
CA ALA A 120 -14.72 14.57 -11.84
C ALA A 120 -13.70 15.17 -12.82
N GLY A 121 -14.09 15.36 -14.08
CA GLY A 121 -13.36 16.25 -14.97
C GLY A 121 -13.59 17.72 -14.59
N GLY A 122 -12.72 18.60 -15.08
CA GLY A 122 -12.87 20.03 -14.91
C GLY A 122 -13.88 20.62 -15.90
N ALA A 123 -14.48 21.74 -15.55
CA ALA A 123 -15.33 22.50 -16.48
C ALA A 123 -14.47 23.20 -17.56
N ASN A 124 -15.07 23.47 -18.73
CA ASN A 124 -14.50 24.42 -19.67
C ASN A 124 -14.55 25.86 -19.13
N GLY A 125 -13.73 26.73 -19.71
CA GLY A 125 -13.88 28.17 -19.55
C GLY A 125 -14.98 28.75 -20.44
N PHE A 126 -15.05 30.07 -20.46
CA PHE A 126 -16.02 30.86 -21.21
C PHE A 126 -15.39 32.05 -21.92
N THR A 127 -16.08 32.57 -22.94
CA THR A 127 -15.80 33.84 -23.61
C THR A 127 -17.09 34.68 -23.71
N ASN A 128 -16.96 35.94 -24.15
CA ASN A 128 -18.12 36.81 -24.41
C ASN A 128 -18.98 36.26 -25.56
N THR A 129 -20.21 36.74 -25.72
CA THR A 129 -21.15 36.27 -26.76
C THR A 129 -21.58 37.36 -27.73
N VAL A 130 -20.82 38.46 -27.81
CA VAL A 130 -21.20 39.66 -28.55
C VAL A 130 -21.37 39.39 -30.05
N GLN A 131 -20.61 38.44 -30.60
CA GLN A 131 -20.59 38.13 -32.04
C GLN A 131 -21.51 36.98 -32.45
N GLY A 132 -22.25 36.37 -31.50
CA GLY A 132 -23.11 35.23 -31.81
C GLY A 132 -22.35 34.00 -32.29
N GLN A 133 -21.11 33.82 -31.83
CA GLN A 133 -20.23 32.77 -32.30
C GLN A 133 -20.80 31.35 -32.06
N PRO A 134 -20.51 30.38 -32.95
CA PRO A 134 -20.91 28.99 -32.75
C PRO A 134 -20.41 28.45 -31.40
N GLY A 135 -21.27 27.69 -30.70
CA GLY A 135 -20.96 27.16 -29.37
C GLY A 135 -21.17 28.16 -28.21
N GLY A 136 -21.65 29.37 -28.47
CA GLY A 136 -21.99 30.36 -27.45
C GLY A 136 -20.80 30.73 -26.57
N ALA A 137 -21.04 30.89 -25.27
CA ALA A 137 -19.99 31.25 -24.30
C ALA A 137 -18.88 30.20 -24.21
N ALA A 138 -19.13 28.94 -24.60
CA ALA A 138 -18.11 27.88 -24.55
C ALA A 138 -17.19 27.88 -25.78
N HIS A 139 -17.56 28.57 -26.86
CA HIS A 139 -16.80 28.65 -28.13
C HIS A 139 -16.26 27.30 -28.63
N GLY A 140 -17.03 26.22 -28.44
CA GLY A 140 -16.65 24.86 -28.84
C GLY A 140 -15.79 24.10 -27.82
N ALA A 141 -15.36 24.72 -26.72
CA ALA A 141 -14.67 24.03 -25.63
C ALA A 141 -15.63 23.12 -24.85
N ALA A 142 -15.11 21.98 -24.42
CA ALA A 142 -15.86 20.99 -23.65
C ALA A 142 -15.28 20.81 -22.24
N ALA A 143 -16.12 20.40 -21.31
CA ALA A 143 -15.68 19.91 -20.01
C ALA A 143 -14.90 18.59 -20.17
N GLY A 144 -14.02 18.31 -19.21
CA GLY A 144 -13.31 17.04 -19.14
C GLY A 144 -14.25 15.90 -18.72
N ASN A 145 -13.98 14.71 -19.24
CA ASN A 145 -14.68 13.50 -18.78
C ASN A 145 -14.30 13.15 -17.34
N ALA A 146 -15.21 12.51 -16.61
CA ALA A 146 -14.87 11.90 -15.33
C ALA A 146 -13.85 10.77 -15.51
N GLY A 147 -13.03 10.58 -14.48
CA GLY A 147 -12.07 9.51 -14.38
C GLY A 147 -12.65 8.25 -13.74
N ILE A 148 -11.77 7.40 -13.21
CA ILE A 148 -12.12 6.05 -12.73
C ILE A 148 -11.91 5.97 -11.22
N ASN A 149 -12.89 5.41 -10.50
CA ASN A 149 -12.75 4.99 -9.11
C ASN A 149 -13.01 3.48 -9.01
N GLN A 150 -11.96 2.71 -8.78
CA GLN A 150 -12.01 1.25 -8.75
C GLN A 150 -11.65 0.74 -7.35
N LEU A 151 -12.58 -0.01 -6.76
CA LEU A 151 -12.32 -0.81 -5.57
C LEU A 151 -11.82 -2.19 -6.02
N ILE A 152 -10.67 -2.61 -5.51
CA ILE A 152 -10.09 -3.93 -5.73
C ILE A 152 -9.92 -4.66 -4.40
N PRO A 153 -9.96 -6.00 -4.35
CA PRO A 153 -9.50 -6.71 -3.16
C PRO A 153 -8.01 -6.43 -2.94
N ALA A 154 -7.55 -6.43 -1.69
CA ALA A 154 -6.13 -6.26 -1.38
C ALA A 154 -5.26 -7.37 -2.00
N SER A 155 -5.81 -8.56 -2.24
CA SER A 155 -5.17 -9.66 -2.97
C SER A 155 -5.09 -9.44 -4.49
N GLY A 156 -5.85 -8.49 -5.04
CA GLY A 156 -5.87 -8.17 -6.46
C GLY A 156 -4.79 -7.18 -6.91
N ASP A 157 -4.02 -6.58 -5.99
CA ASP A 157 -2.86 -5.76 -6.35
C ASP A 157 -1.66 -6.67 -6.63
N THR A 158 -1.49 -7.02 -7.91
CA THR A 158 -0.49 -7.96 -8.44
C THR A 158 0.83 -7.28 -8.83
N VAL A 159 1.00 -5.99 -8.54
CA VAL A 159 2.18 -5.24 -8.97
C VAL A 159 3.39 -5.63 -8.12
N GLY A 160 4.12 -6.66 -8.57
CA GLY A 160 5.35 -7.15 -7.97
C GLY A 160 5.10 -8.22 -6.91
N THR A 161 6.03 -9.19 -6.81
CA THR A 161 5.94 -10.35 -5.91
C THR A 161 6.15 -10.03 -4.44
N HIS A 162 6.48 -8.77 -4.10
CA HIS A 162 6.91 -8.36 -2.76
C HIS A 162 6.59 -6.88 -2.49
N VAL A 163 5.31 -6.52 -2.54
CA VAL A 163 4.89 -5.17 -2.14
C VAL A 163 5.05 -5.02 -0.62
N GLY A 164 5.61 -3.91 -0.14
CA GLY A 164 5.96 -3.70 1.28
C GLY A 164 4.87 -3.94 2.33
N ARG A 165 3.60 -4.13 1.92
CA ARG A 165 2.51 -4.58 2.81
C ARG A 165 2.48 -6.09 3.11
N THR A 166 3.06 -6.92 2.25
CA THR A 166 3.13 -8.39 2.39
C THR A 166 4.51 -8.87 2.80
N CYS A 167 5.51 -7.99 2.96
CA CYS A 167 6.90 -8.36 3.24
C CYS A 167 7.19 -8.60 4.74
N LYS A 168 6.45 -9.50 5.40
CA LYS A 168 6.77 -9.89 6.78
C LYS A 168 6.57 -11.38 6.98
N SER A 169 7.63 -12.08 7.41
CA SER A 169 7.49 -13.40 8.05
C SER A 169 6.99 -13.18 9.48
N ASP A 170 6.07 -14.00 9.94
CA ASP A 170 5.49 -13.88 11.29
C ASP A 170 5.88 -15.10 12.11
N LEU A 171 7.05 -14.98 12.74
CA LEU A 171 7.61 -16.06 13.54
C LEU A 171 7.12 -15.98 14.98
N TRP A 172 6.60 -17.10 15.48
CA TRP A 172 6.26 -17.26 16.88
C TRP A 172 6.57 -18.69 17.34
N ILE A 173 6.63 -18.88 18.66
CA ILE A 173 7.02 -20.15 19.27
C ILE A 173 6.00 -20.61 20.32
N THR A 174 5.80 -21.92 20.44
CA THR A 174 5.24 -22.57 21.63
C THR A 174 6.29 -23.42 22.32
N LYS A 175 6.10 -23.62 23.63
CA LYS A 175 6.90 -24.51 24.47
C LYS A 175 5.97 -25.23 25.43
N SER A 176 5.95 -26.57 25.43
CA SER A 176 5.06 -27.35 26.30
C SER A 176 5.69 -28.68 26.72
N ASN A 177 5.51 -29.09 27.97
CA ASN A 177 5.91 -30.40 28.50
C ASN A 177 4.77 -31.43 28.49
N THR A 178 3.65 -31.14 27.80
CA THR A 178 2.54 -32.08 27.54
C THR A 178 2.22 -32.14 26.04
N PRO A 179 3.11 -32.71 25.21
CA PRO A 179 2.92 -32.68 23.76
C PRO A 179 1.63 -33.40 23.34
N GLY A 180 0.91 -32.85 22.36
CA GLY A 180 -0.17 -33.53 21.65
C GLY A 180 -1.58 -33.52 22.28
N ILE A 181 -1.78 -32.93 23.47
CA ILE A 181 -3.12 -32.89 24.10
C ILE A 181 -3.94 -31.67 23.65
N ASN A 182 -3.29 -30.57 23.21
CA ASN A 182 -3.96 -29.28 22.96
C ASN A 182 -3.28 -28.42 21.87
N GLY A 183 -2.48 -29.02 20.98
CA GLY A 183 -1.69 -28.25 20.00
C GLY A 183 -0.42 -27.64 20.57
N GLU A 184 0.22 -28.32 21.53
CA GLU A 184 1.50 -27.92 22.14
C GLU A 184 1.42 -26.59 22.93
N VAL A 185 0.29 -26.33 23.59
CA VAL A 185 0.07 -25.14 24.43
C VAL A 185 0.39 -25.46 25.89
N ASP A 186 1.31 -24.72 26.51
CA ASP A 186 1.62 -24.82 27.94
C ASP A 186 0.37 -24.58 28.80
N GLN A 187 0.10 -25.45 29.78
CA GLN A 187 -1.07 -25.32 30.65
C GLN A 187 -0.68 -24.79 32.04
N THR A 188 -1.55 -23.98 32.64
CA THR A 188 -1.32 -23.44 33.99
C THR A 188 -1.24 -24.50 35.09
N SER A 189 -1.69 -25.73 34.81
CA SER A 189 -1.62 -26.87 35.71
C SER A 189 -0.46 -27.82 35.42
N ASP A 190 0.41 -27.51 34.45
CA ASP A 190 1.55 -28.37 34.13
C ASP A 190 2.56 -28.33 35.28
N THR A 191 2.79 -29.50 35.87
CA THR A 191 3.72 -29.69 36.98
C THR A 191 4.86 -30.60 36.57
N VAL A 192 6.02 -30.41 37.18
CA VAL A 192 7.16 -31.32 37.08
C VAL A 192 7.42 -31.96 38.45
N THR A 193 7.87 -33.21 38.44
CA THR A 193 8.19 -33.95 39.67
C THR A 193 9.68 -33.82 39.97
N LYS A 194 10.02 -33.33 41.17
CA LYS A 194 11.41 -33.26 41.65
C LYS A 194 12.11 -34.62 41.56
N GLY A 195 13.34 -34.63 41.05
CA GLY A 195 14.16 -35.83 40.86
C GLY A 195 13.79 -36.67 39.63
N ALA A 196 12.77 -36.26 38.86
CA ALA A 196 12.43 -36.88 37.59
C ALA A 196 13.06 -36.11 36.41
N THR A 197 12.95 -36.68 35.22
CA THR A 197 13.19 -35.96 33.97
C THR A 197 11.89 -35.34 33.46
N THR A 198 12.00 -34.20 32.78
CA THR A 198 10.92 -33.59 32.03
C THR A 198 11.34 -33.39 30.58
N THR A 199 10.41 -33.56 29.65
CA THR A 199 10.64 -33.34 28.22
C THR A 199 9.65 -32.31 27.73
N TYR A 200 10.13 -31.23 27.12
CA TYR A 200 9.30 -30.23 26.48
C TYR A 200 9.55 -30.16 24.98
N THR A 201 8.49 -29.90 24.21
CA THR A 201 8.54 -29.60 22.79
C THR A 201 8.66 -28.09 22.62
N ILE A 202 9.57 -27.63 21.76
CA ILE A 202 9.54 -26.28 21.17
C ILE A 202 8.95 -26.44 19.78
N THR A 203 7.94 -25.63 19.43
CA THR A 203 7.42 -25.52 18.07
C THR A 203 7.59 -24.09 17.58
N VAL A 204 8.18 -23.90 16.42
CA VAL A 204 8.32 -22.62 15.72
C VAL A 204 7.33 -22.59 14.56
N HIS A 205 6.62 -21.49 14.42
CA HIS A 205 5.60 -21.26 13.40
C HIS A 205 5.99 -20.09 12.52
N ASN A 206 5.58 -20.11 11.24
CA ASN A 206 5.62 -18.95 10.37
C ASN A 206 4.24 -18.72 9.74
N ASP A 207 3.43 -17.90 10.40
CA ASP A 207 2.09 -17.56 9.91
C ASP A 207 2.11 -16.38 8.92
N GLY A 208 3.29 -15.77 8.74
CA GLY A 208 3.46 -14.65 7.84
C GLY A 208 3.44 -15.10 6.38
N PRO A 209 3.03 -14.24 5.45
CA PRO A 209 2.96 -14.56 4.03
C PRO A 209 4.32 -14.80 3.35
N MET A 210 5.42 -14.55 4.05
CA MET A 210 6.78 -14.64 3.51
C MET A 210 7.60 -15.73 4.18
N THR A 211 8.48 -16.37 3.41
CA THR A 211 9.51 -17.27 3.94
C THR A 211 10.42 -16.53 4.91
N ALA A 212 10.50 -17.00 6.15
CA ALA A 212 11.56 -16.59 7.07
C ALA A 212 12.88 -17.19 6.60
N VAL A 213 13.95 -16.39 6.60
CA VAL A 213 15.30 -16.81 6.21
C VAL A 213 16.24 -16.47 7.34
N ASP A 214 17.12 -17.41 7.68
CA ASP A 214 18.17 -17.23 8.68
C ASP A 214 17.66 -16.80 10.07
N ALA A 215 16.47 -17.26 10.44
CA ALA A 215 15.90 -16.99 11.76
C ALA A 215 16.75 -17.63 12.86
N MET A 216 16.95 -16.93 13.97
CA MET A 216 17.72 -17.43 15.10
C MET A 216 16.78 -17.83 16.24
N LEU A 217 16.84 -19.08 16.65
CA LEU A 217 16.08 -19.61 17.78
C LEU A 217 16.97 -19.70 19.02
N THR A 218 16.53 -19.11 20.12
CA THR A 218 17.14 -19.27 21.44
C THR A 218 16.10 -19.77 22.43
N ASP A 219 16.54 -20.56 23.40
CA ASP A 219 15.70 -21.06 24.49
C ASP A 219 16.55 -21.27 25.74
N THR A 220 16.02 -20.89 26.90
CA THR A 220 16.67 -21.12 28.20
C THR A 220 15.67 -21.78 29.13
N ALA A 221 16.03 -22.93 29.68
CA ALA A 221 15.23 -23.67 30.65
C ALA A 221 15.63 -23.31 32.08
N THR A 222 15.23 -22.13 32.55
CA THR A 222 15.53 -21.65 33.91
C THR A 222 14.97 -22.61 34.95
N GLY A 223 15.82 -23.04 35.89
CA GLY A 223 15.43 -23.95 36.97
C GLY A 223 15.48 -25.44 36.63
N LEU A 224 15.76 -25.81 35.37
CA LEU A 224 16.02 -27.19 34.97
C LEU A 224 17.53 -27.42 34.79
N GLN A 225 17.99 -28.66 34.97
CA GLN A 225 19.40 -29.05 34.87
C GLN A 225 19.63 -30.07 33.77
N ASN A 226 20.89 -30.24 33.35
CA ASN A 226 21.32 -31.28 32.40
C ASN A 226 20.47 -31.37 31.11
N CYS A 227 20.00 -30.23 30.62
CA CYS A 227 19.15 -30.17 29.44
C CYS A 227 19.89 -30.61 28.16
N ALA A 228 19.23 -31.44 27.36
CA ALA A 228 19.77 -31.97 26.12
C ALA A 228 18.69 -32.10 25.05
N TYR A 229 19.11 -31.93 23.79
CA TYR A 229 18.26 -32.21 22.63
C TYR A 229 17.95 -33.72 22.55
N VAL A 230 16.68 -34.06 22.34
CA VAL A 230 16.24 -35.44 22.13
C VAL A 230 16.48 -35.81 20.67
N ALA A 231 17.51 -36.63 20.42
CA ALA A 231 17.88 -37.06 19.06
C ALA A 231 16.69 -37.68 18.31
N GLY A 232 16.50 -37.27 17.06
CA GLY A 232 15.40 -37.74 16.21
C GLY A 232 14.04 -37.09 16.48
N SER A 233 13.93 -36.16 17.43
CA SER A 233 12.67 -35.48 17.75
C SER A 233 12.30 -34.34 16.80
N LEU A 234 13.21 -33.91 15.92
CA LEU A 234 12.95 -32.87 14.93
C LEU A 234 11.85 -33.32 13.95
N GLN A 235 10.79 -32.53 13.86
CA GLN A 235 9.68 -32.69 12.92
C GLN A 235 9.42 -31.36 12.20
N THR A 236 8.89 -31.43 10.98
CA THR A 236 8.55 -30.24 10.18
C THR A 236 7.24 -30.46 9.45
N THR A 237 6.44 -29.41 9.32
CA THR A 237 5.27 -29.35 8.42
C THR A 237 5.48 -28.25 7.40
N GLY A 238 5.09 -28.48 6.15
CA GLY A 238 5.30 -27.53 5.05
C GLY A 238 6.71 -27.55 4.48
N THR A 239 7.14 -26.44 3.88
CA THR A 239 8.48 -26.29 3.30
C THR A 239 9.41 -25.63 4.32
N VAL A 240 10.35 -26.40 4.85
CA VAL A 240 11.33 -25.96 5.85
C VAL A 240 12.71 -26.49 5.46
N MET A 241 13.72 -25.64 5.51
CA MET A 241 15.12 -26.07 5.60
C MET A 241 15.50 -26.05 7.08
N PRO A 242 15.47 -27.19 7.79
CA PRO A 242 15.69 -27.20 9.22
C PRO A 242 17.14 -26.90 9.58
N PRO A 243 17.43 -26.56 10.84
CA PRO A 243 18.80 -26.50 11.36
C PRO A 243 19.54 -27.83 11.15
N ALA A 244 20.84 -27.75 10.96
CA ALA A 244 21.69 -28.95 11.01
C ALA A 244 21.53 -29.63 12.38
N THR A 245 21.42 -30.95 12.41
CA THR A 245 21.24 -31.71 13.66
C THR A 245 22.40 -31.53 14.63
N SER A 246 23.61 -31.28 14.13
CA SER A 246 24.78 -30.93 14.94
C SER A 246 24.67 -29.55 15.62
N ALA A 247 23.86 -28.65 15.07
CA ALA A 247 23.60 -27.34 15.66
C ALA A 247 22.49 -27.38 16.73
N LEU A 248 21.60 -28.38 16.68
CA LEU A 248 20.53 -28.62 17.67
C LEU A 248 21.11 -29.18 18.98
N THR A 249 21.73 -28.30 19.75
CA THR A 249 22.21 -28.62 21.11
C THR A 249 21.61 -27.62 22.09
N TYR A 250 21.45 -28.06 23.34
CA TYR A 250 20.98 -27.14 24.39
C TYR A 250 21.97 -25.98 24.59
N ALA A 251 23.28 -26.22 24.50
CA ALA A 251 24.30 -25.17 24.61
C ALA A 251 24.16 -24.07 23.54
N ASN A 252 23.84 -24.43 22.30
CA ASN A 252 23.55 -23.45 21.26
C ASN A 252 22.23 -22.73 21.52
N LEU A 253 21.17 -23.45 21.89
CA LEU A 253 19.86 -22.87 22.20
C LEU A 253 19.94 -21.86 23.35
N SER A 254 20.65 -22.17 24.42
CA SER A 254 20.84 -21.29 25.58
C SER A 254 21.94 -20.24 25.40
N GLY A 255 22.57 -20.20 24.23
CA GLY A 255 23.76 -19.38 23.95
C GLY A 255 23.63 -18.59 22.65
N THR A 256 24.43 -18.96 21.64
CA THR A 256 24.53 -18.25 20.35
C THR A 256 23.27 -18.34 19.49
N GLY A 257 22.34 -19.24 19.84
CA GLY A 257 21.15 -19.59 19.09
C GLY A 257 21.38 -20.69 18.07
N VAL A 258 20.26 -21.25 17.61
CA VAL A 258 20.18 -22.21 16.52
C VAL A 258 19.58 -21.54 15.31
N LYS A 259 20.33 -21.50 14.22
CA LYS A 259 19.88 -20.94 12.94
C LYS A 259 18.88 -21.88 12.26
N ILE A 260 17.72 -21.35 11.88
CA ILE A 260 16.74 -21.97 10.97
C ILE A 260 16.96 -21.33 9.59
N PRO A 261 17.62 -22.03 8.65
CA PRO A 261 17.97 -21.46 7.34
C PRO A 261 16.79 -20.93 6.55
N SER A 262 15.69 -21.68 6.47
CA SER A 262 14.46 -21.18 5.86
C SER A 262 13.19 -21.86 6.38
N MET A 263 12.11 -21.09 6.46
CA MET A 263 10.79 -21.59 6.84
C MET A 263 9.71 -20.87 6.05
N ALA A 264 9.06 -21.56 5.11
CA ALA A 264 8.03 -20.98 4.26
C ALA A 264 6.77 -20.56 5.05
N SER A 265 5.89 -19.80 4.39
CA SER A 265 4.59 -19.43 4.95
C SER A 265 3.75 -20.67 5.27
N GLY A 266 3.12 -20.69 6.44
CA GLY A 266 2.30 -21.80 6.94
C GLY A 266 3.09 -23.02 7.41
N SER A 267 4.42 -22.94 7.43
CA SER A 267 5.28 -24.04 7.89
C SER A 267 5.47 -24.04 9.40
N THR A 268 5.72 -25.23 9.96
CA THR A 268 6.13 -25.41 11.35
C THR A 268 7.37 -26.27 11.48
N LEU A 269 8.15 -26.04 12.52
CA LEU A 269 9.30 -26.85 12.92
C LEU A 269 9.22 -27.12 14.42
N SER A 270 9.30 -28.38 14.84
CA SER A 270 9.26 -28.74 16.26
C SER A 270 10.37 -29.70 16.65
N PHE A 271 10.86 -29.62 17.88
CA PHE A 271 11.80 -30.59 18.45
C PHE A 271 11.68 -30.62 19.97
N ARG A 272 12.25 -31.65 20.60
CA ARG A 272 12.15 -31.86 22.05
C ARG A 272 13.48 -31.66 22.77
N ILE A 273 13.40 -31.08 23.95
CA ILE A 273 14.48 -30.97 24.92
C ILE A 273 14.08 -31.76 26.17
N GLN A 274 14.98 -32.60 26.66
CA GLN A 274 14.83 -33.30 27.93
C GLN A 274 15.77 -32.68 28.96
N CYS A 275 15.28 -32.44 30.17
CA CYS A 275 16.06 -31.92 31.29
C CYS A 275 15.76 -32.69 32.57
N ASP A 276 16.64 -32.56 33.56
CA ASP A 276 16.43 -33.01 34.92
C ASP A 276 15.72 -31.93 35.74
N VAL A 277 14.82 -32.37 36.63
CA VAL A 277 14.10 -31.52 37.58
C VAL A 277 14.83 -31.60 38.93
N PRO A 278 15.56 -30.54 39.34
CA PRO A 278 16.45 -30.59 40.51
C PRO A 278 15.74 -30.69 41.87
#